data_AF-A4AS40-F1
#
_entry.id   AF-A4AS40-F1
#
_cell.length_a   1.000
_cell.length_b   1.000
_cell.length_c   1.000
_cell.angle_alpha   90.00
_cell.angle_beta   90.00
_cell.angle_gamma   90.00
#
_symmetry.space_group_name_H-M   'P 1'
#
loop_
_entity.id
_entity.type
_entity.pdbx_description
1 polymer ?
#
loop_
_entity_poly.entity_id
_entity_poly.type
_entity_poly.pdbx_seq_one_letter_code
_entity_poly.pdbx_strand_id
1 'polypeptide(L)'
;MASNKCEKSIKVQKYTVMEQYEPELILSVNERVRLKKERIATIKRRRGILDTLNIPDRRKQRLLKELLDNPFSDKLNKAVADIEFAEEQAIDN
;
A
#
# COMPACT_ATOMS: atom_id res chain seq x y z
N MET A 1 -7.30 -64.77 11.09
CA MET A 1 -7.59 -63.64 12.00
C MET A 1 -7.40 -62.35 11.22
N ALA A 2 -8.46 -61.80 10.63
CA ALA A 2 -8.38 -60.60 9.81
C ALA A 2 -8.42 -59.35 10.72
N SER A 3 -7.37 -58.54 10.66
CA SER A 3 -7.27 -57.28 11.41
C SER A 3 -8.19 -56.23 10.78
N ASN A 4 -9.27 -55.89 11.48
CA ASN A 4 -10.14 -54.78 11.12
C ASN A 4 -9.38 -53.46 11.33
N LYS A 5 -8.83 -52.87 10.27
CA LYS A 5 -8.37 -51.48 10.29
C LYS A 5 -9.58 -50.56 10.43
N CYS A 6 -9.78 -50.03 11.64
CA CYS A 6 -10.74 -48.97 11.89
C CYS A 6 -10.24 -47.68 11.24
N GLU A 7 -10.70 -47.41 10.03
CA GLU A 7 -10.48 -46.15 9.33
C GLU A 7 -11.26 -45.04 10.05
N LYS A 8 -10.59 -44.41 11.02
CA LYS A 8 -11.12 -43.22 11.69
C LYS A 8 -11.19 -42.10 10.65
N SER A 9 -12.40 -41.75 10.21
CA SER A 9 -12.65 -40.64 9.30
C SER A 9 -12.26 -39.33 9.98
N ILE A 10 -11.09 -38.81 9.63
CA ILE A 10 -10.62 -37.51 10.13
C ILE A 10 -11.49 -36.44 9.47
N LYS A 11 -12.43 -35.86 10.22
CA LYS A 11 -13.21 -34.70 9.79
C LYS A 11 -12.30 -33.48 9.83
N VAL A 12 -11.72 -33.12 8.69
CA VAL A 12 -10.91 -31.90 8.57
C VAL A 12 -11.85 -30.70 8.42
N GLN A 13 -11.92 -29.87 9.47
CA GLN A 13 -12.61 -28.59 9.44
C GLN A 13 -11.72 -27.57 8.74
N LYS A 14 -12.17 -27.04 7.60
CA LYS A 14 -11.45 -26.01 6.83
C LYS A 14 -11.86 -24.64 7.36
N TYR A 15 -10.93 -23.90 7.93
CA TYR A 15 -11.11 -22.50 8.30
C TYR A 15 -10.58 -21.61 7.19
N THR A 16 -11.27 -20.50 6.88
CA THR A 16 -10.69 -19.48 5.99
C THR A 16 -9.52 -18.79 6.71
N VAL A 17 -8.47 -18.38 5.99
CA VAL A 17 -7.27 -17.75 6.61
C VAL A 17 -7.64 -16.54 7.49
N MET A 18 -8.75 -15.86 7.19
CA MET A 18 -9.26 -14.74 7.96
C MET A 18 -9.88 -15.12 9.31
N GLU A 19 -10.38 -16.35 9.46
CA GLU A 19 -10.92 -16.87 10.74
C GLU A 19 -9.83 -17.12 11.79
N GLN A 20 -8.55 -17.07 11.39
CA GLN A 20 -7.41 -17.18 12.31
C GLN A 20 -7.11 -15.87 13.07
N TYR A 21 -7.75 -14.76 12.68
CA TYR A 21 -7.55 -13.45 13.29
C TYR A 21 -8.76 -13.04 14.12
N GLU A 22 -8.51 -12.35 15.23
CA GLU A 22 -9.58 -11.80 16.08
C GLU A 22 -10.47 -10.84 15.26
N PRO A 23 -11.81 -10.96 15.33
CA PRO A 23 -12.73 -10.14 14.52
C PRO A 23 -12.53 -8.63 14.69
N GLU A 24 -12.12 -8.21 15.89
CA GLU A 24 -11.83 -6.80 16.23
C GLU A 24 -10.58 -6.25 15.51
N LEU A 25 -9.66 -7.12 15.09
CA LEU A 25 -8.45 -6.76 14.34
C LEU A 25 -8.68 -6.71 12.82
N ILE A 26 -9.86 -7.15 12.36
CA ILE A 26 -10.19 -7.19 10.93
C ILE A 26 -10.92 -5.90 10.55
N LEU A 27 -10.33 -5.14 9.62
CA LEU A 27 -10.97 -3.95 9.07
C LEU A 27 -12.29 -4.30 8.37
N SER A 28 -13.33 -3.51 8.66
CA SER A 28 -14.62 -3.64 7.99
C SER A 28 -14.48 -3.47 6.47
N VAL A 29 -15.43 -4.03 5.72
CA VAL A 29 -15.45 -3.88 4.24
C VAL A 29 -15.43 -2.41 3.83
N ASN A 30 -16.25 -1.58 4.49
CA ASN A 30 -16.36 -0.15 4.20
C ASN A 30 -15.03 0.57 4.43
N GLU A 31 -14.35 0.22 5.52
CA GLU A 31 -13.05 0.79 5.88
C GLU A 31 -11.99 0.43 4.84
N ARG A 32 -11.93 -0.83 4.41
CA ARG A 32 -11.01 -1.27 3.34
C ARG A 32 -11.26 -0.54 2.02
N VAL A 33 -12.53 -0.32 1.67
CA VAL A 33 -12.90 0.44 0.46
C VAL A 33 -12.46 1.90 0.58
N ARG A 34 -12.67 2.53 1.74
CA ARG A 34 -12.25 3.90 2.02
C ARG A 34 -10.73 4.05 1.88
N LEU A 35 -9.96 3.23 2.58
CA LEU A 35 -8.50 3.24 2.54
C LEU A 35 -7.96 3.03 1.12
N LYS A 36 -8.61 2.16 0.33
CA LYS A 36 -8.24 1.95 -1.08
C LYS A 36 -8.49 3.21 -1.93
N LYS A 37 -9.61 3.91 -1.74
CA LYS A 37 -9.90 5.17 -2.44
C LYS A 37 -8.90 6.26 -2.07
N GLU A 38 -8.58 6.39 -0.78
CA GLU A 38 -7.57 7.32 -0.29
C GLU A 38 -6.22 7.03 -0.92
N ARG A 39 -5.76 5.77 -0.91
CA ARG A 39 -4.51 5.37 -1.56
C ARG A 39 -4.46 5.78 -3.03
N ILE A 40 -5.54 5.57 -3.78
CA ILE A 40 -5.63 5.97 -5.20
C ILE A 40 -5.53 7.49 -5.35
N ALA A 41 -6.24 8.25 -4.52
CA ALA A 41 -6.21 9.71 -4.53
C ALA A 41 -4.79 10.24 -4.23
N THR A 42 -4.12 9.68 -3.23
CA THR A 42 -2.75 10.03 -2.87
C THR A 42 -1.77 9.75 -4.01
N ILE A 43 -1.87 8.58 -4.66
CA ILE A 43 -1.04 8.24 -5.82
C ILE A 43 -1.24 9.23 -6.95
N LYS A 44 -2.50 9.59 -7.28
CA LYS A 44 -2.79 10.57 -8.32
C LYS A 44 -2.18 11.93 -8.01
N ARG A 45 -2.36 12.45 -6.78
CA ARG A 45 -1.79 13.73 -6.35
C ARG A 45 -0.26 13.72 -6.46
N ARG A 46 0.39 12.70 -5.89
CA ARG A 46 1.86 12.57 -5.91
C ARG A 46 2.42 12.41 -7.32
N ARG A 47 1.73 11.69 -8.20
CA ARG A 47 2.11 11.61 -9.62
C ARG A 47 2.09 12.97 -10.29
N GLY A 48 1.05 13.78 -10.06
CA GLY A 48 0.98 15.15 -10.57
C GLY A 48 2.17 16.01 -10.12
N ILE A 49 2.56 15.90 -8.85
CA ILE A 49 3.74 16.59 -8.30
C ILE A 49 5.04 16.10 -8.97
N LEU A 50 5.20 14.78 -9.14
CA LEU A 50 6.35 14.23 -9.86
C LEU A 50 6.40 14.64 -11.33
N ASP A 51 5.24 14.95 -11.92
CA ASP A 51 5.16 15.38 -13.31
C ASP A 51 5.60 16.84 -13.51
N THR A 52 5.39 17.70 -12.51
CA THR A 52 5.81 19.12 -12.54
C THR A 52 7.25 19.33 -12.09
N LEU A 53 7.88 18.34 -11.45
CA LEU A 53 9.27 18.39 -11.01
C LEU A 53 10.26 18.57 -12.18
N ASN A 54 11.10 19.60 -12.08
CA ASN A 54 12.25 19.80 -12.97
C ASN A 54 13.42 18.88 -12.54
N ILE A 55 13.25 17.57 -12.71
CA ILE A 55 14.27 16.55 -12.41
C ILE A 55 14.65 15.77 -13.67
N PRO A 56 15.85 15.16 -13.69
CA PRO A 56 16.23 14.28 -14.79
C PRO A 56 15.24 13.12 -14.97
N ASP A 57 14.91 12.76 -16.21
CA ASP A 57 13.95 11.71 -16.55
C ASP A 57 14.24 10.38 -15.85
N ARG A 58 15.52 10.01 -15.75
CA ARG A 58 15.95 8.81 -15.03
C ARG A 58 15.52 8.81 -13.56
N ARG A 59 15.59 9.98 -12.90
CA ARG A 59 15.16 10.14 -11.50
C ARG A 59 13.63 10.13 -11.42
N LYS A 60 12.95 10.79 -12.36
CA LYS A 60 11.49 10.78 -12.47
C LYS A 60 10.93 9.35 -12.61
N GLN A 61 11.47 8.55 -13.52
CA GLN A 61 11.07 7.16 -13.72
C GLN A 61 11.28 6.29 -12.48
N ARG A 62 12.39 6.50 -11.75
CA ARG A 62 12.64 5.79 -10.48
C ARG A 62 11.60 6.14 -9.43
N LEU A 63 11.30 7.41 -9.25
CA LEU A 63 10.28 7.87 -8.30
C LEU A 63 8.88 7.41 -8.68
N LEU A 64 8.55 7.37 -9.98
CA LEU A 64 7.27 6.83 -10.45
C LEU A 64 7.13 5.33 -10.19
N LYS A 65 8.21 4.55 -10.38
CA LYS A 65 8.21 3.13 -10.02
C LYS A 65 7.99 2.95 -8.51
N GLU A 66 8.70 3.74 -7.72
CA GLU A 66 8.58 3.69 -6.26
C GLU A 66 7.19 4.12 -5.78
N LEU A 67 6.55 5.10 -6.43
CA LEU A 67 5.18 5.53 -6.16
C LEU A 67 4.15 4.39 -6.35
N LEU A 68 4.35 3.55 -7.35
CA LEU A 68 3.48 2.41 -7.63
C LEU A 68 3.65 1.30 -6.60
N ASP A 69 4.90 1.01 -6.21
CA ASP A 69 5.24 -0.03 -5.25
C ASP A 69 4.82 0.38 -3.82
N ASN A 70 5.31 1.53 -3.35
CA ASN A 70 5.00 2.11 -2.05
C ASN A 70 4.77 3.62 -2.16
N PRO A 71 3.51 4.09 -2.13
CA PRO A 71 3.22 5.49 -2.29
C PRO A 71 3.68 6.36 -1.12
N PHE A 72 4.10 5.77 0.00
CA PHE A 72 4.54 6.47 1.22
C PHE A 72 6.03 6.24 1.54
N SER A 73 6.85 5.83 0.56
CA SER A 73 8.27 5.60 0.81
C SER A 73 8.99 6.87 1.26
N ASP A 74 9.99 6.73 2.14
CA ASP A 74 10.75 7.86 2.68
C ASP A 74 11.46 8.65 1.58
N LYS A 75 11.96 7.96 0.55
CA LYS A 75 12.62 8.61 -0.59
C LYS A 75 11.65 9.47 -1.38
N LEU A 76 10.41 9.01 -1.54
CA LEU A 76 9.38 9.73 -2.25
C LEU A 76 8.85 10.90 -1.41
N ASN A 77 8.67 10.69 -0.10
CA ASN A 77 8.32 11.75 0.84
C ASN A 77 9.37 12.85 0.83
N LYS A 78 10.67 12.50 0.86
CA LYS A 78 11.76 13.48 0.77
C LYS A 78 11.70 14.26 -0.54
N ALA A 79 11.55 13.57 -1.67
CA ALA A 79 11.46 14.23 -2.98
C ALA A 79 10.25 15.17 -3.10
N VAL A 80 9.14 14.88 -2.42
CA VAL A 80 7.97 15.78 -2.38
C VAL A 80 8.19 16.93 -1.40
N ALA A 81 8.76 16.67 -0.21
CA ALA A 81 9.01 17.69 0.80
C ALA A 81 10.03 18.73 0.33
N ASP A 82 11.11 18.32 -0.33
CA ASP A 82 12.12 19.22 -0.91
C ASP A 82 11.50 20.29 -1.85
N ILE A 83 10.29 20.04 -2.39
CA ILE A 83 9.55 20.96 -3.26
C ILE A 83 8.72 21.95 -2.47
N GLU A 84 7.97 21.48 -1.46
CA GLU A 84 7.11 22.34 -0.63
C GLU A 84 7.94 23.46 0.01
N PHE A 85 9.19 23.19 0.38
CA PHE A 85 10.12 24.20 0.93
C PHE A 85 10.78 25.10 -0.13
N ALA A 86 10.86 24.68 -1.39
CA ALA A 86 11.44 25.50 -2.47
C ALA A 86 10.46 26.57 -2.98
N GLU A 87 9.16 26.28 -2.96
CA GLU A 87 8.11 27.25 -3.29
C GLU A 87 8.00 28.35 -2.23
N GLU A 88 8.18 28.01 -0.95
CA GLU A 88 8.09 28.97 0.16
C GLU A 88 9.23 30.01 0.15
N GLN A 89 10.44 29.63 -0.27
CA GLN A 89 11.59 30.55 -0.37
C GLN A 89 11.54 31.49 -1.59
N ALA A 90 10.72 31.18 -2.60
CA ALA A 90 10.63 31.98 -3.83
C ALA A 90 9.68 33.18 -3.72
N ILE A 91 8.92 33.30 -2.64
CA ILE A 91 7.91 34.35 -2.42
C ILE A 91 8.52 35.59 -1.73
N ASP A 92 9.73 35.48 -1.18
CA ASP A 92 10.39 36.53 -0.37
C ASP A 92 11.43 37.40 -1.13
N ASN A 93 11.35 37.53 -2.46
CA ASN A 93 12.21 38.46 -3.24
C ASN A 93 11.42 39.42 -4.13
#